data_AF-A0A350TK58-F1
#
_entry.id   AF-A0A350TK58-F1
#
_cell.length_a   1.000
_cell.length_b   1.000
_cell.length_c   1.000
_cell.angle_alpha   90.00
_cell.angle_beta   90.00
_cell.angle_gamma   90.00
#
_symmetry.space_group_name_H-M   'P 1'
#
loop_
_entity.id
_entity.type
_entity.pdbx_description
1 polymer ?
#
loop_
_entity_poly.entity_id
_entity_poly.type
_entity_poly.pdbx_seq_one_letter_code
_entity_poly.pdbx_strand_id
1 'polypeptide(L)' 'MKRLHHHDHEHAHDRHSPEETLALLGYMADHNRQHAQELHELAHSVDGEAAQLLHEAVVDLTVSSEKLAEALRILKGEE' A
#
# COMPACT_ATOMS: atom_id res chain seq x y z
N MET A 1 -29.84 -12.24 31.22
CA MET A 1 -30.36 -11.64 29.96
C MET A 1 -29.90 -10.19 29.86
N LYS A 2 -28.91 -9.89 29.02
CA LYS A 2 -28.81 -8.60 28.32
C LYS A 2 -27.86 -8.76 27.14
N ARG A 3 -28.31 -8.25 26.01
CA ARG A 3 -27.90 -8.51 24.63
C ARG A 3 -26.40 -8.26 24.42
N LEU A 4 -25.70 -9.23 23.81
CA LEU A 4 -24.50 -8.91 23.04
C LEU A 4 -24.96 -8.13 21.80
N HIS A 5 -24.38 -6.96 21.59
CA HIS A 5 -24.52 -6.22 20.35
C HIS A 5 -23.68 -6.94 19.30
N HIS A 6 -24.32 -7.82 18.52
CA HIS A 6 -23.76 -8.31 17.27
C HIS A 6 -23.74 -7.13 16.30
N HIS A 7 -22.57 -6.54 16.10
CA HIS A 7 -22.35 -5.68 14.95
C HIS A 7 -22.05 -6.60 13.77
N ASP A 8 -23.09 -6.96 13.02
CA ASP A 8 -22.92 -7.50 11.68
C ASP A 8 -22.32 -6.38 10.84
N HIS A 9 -21.00 -6.40 10.66
CA HIS A 9 -20.40 -5.73 9.53
C HIS A 9 -20.60 -6.64 8.34
N GLU A 10 -21.75 -6.49 7.68
CA GLU A 10 -21.93 -6.94 6.32
C GLU A 10 -20.93 -6.13 5.47
N HIS A 11 -19.70 -6.62 5.37
CA HIS A 11 -18.74 -6.18 4.37
C HIS A 11 -19.24 -6.71 3.03
N ALA A 12 -20.30 -6.08 2.51
CA ALA A 12 -20.53 -6.05 1.08
C ALA A 12 -19.33 -5.31 0.47
N HIS A 13 -18.22 -6.03 0.28
CA HIS A 13 -17.21 -5.63 -0.68
C HIS A 13 -17.87 -5.78 -2.03
N ASP A 14 -18.66 -4.77 -2.43
CA ASP A 14 -18.94 -4.57 -3.84
C ASP A 14 -17.58 -4.63 -4.54
N ARG A 15 -17.43 -5.62 -5.43
CA ARG A 15 -16.20 -5.78 -6.18
C ARG A 15 -15.96 -4.47 -6.91
N HIS A 16 -14.78 -3.88 -6.72
CA HIS A 16 -14.38 -2.69 -7.46
C HIS A 16 -14.62 -2.91 -8.96
N SER A 17 -15.12 -1.88 -9.63
CA SER A 17 -15.16 -1.89 -11.09
C SER A 17 -13.72 -2.04 -11.63
N PRO A 18 -13.54 -2.48 -12.89
CA PRO A 18 -12.22 -2.48 -13.51
C PRO A 18 -11.53 -1.11 -13.44
N GLU A 19 -12.27 -0.03 -13.68
CA GLU A 19 -11.77 1.34 -13.64
C GLU A 19 -11.36 1.76 -12.22
N GLU A 20 -12.19 1.42 -11.21
CA GLU A 20 -11.87 1.67 -9.81
C GLU A 20 -10.63 0.89 -9.37
N THR A 21 -10.48 -0.35 -9.83
CA THR A 21 -9.31 -1.19 -9.54
C THR A 21 -8.03 -0.58 -10.13
N LEU A 22 -8.07 -0.13 -11.39
CA LEU A 22 -6.93 0.50 -12.05
C LEU A 22 -6.54 1.83 -11.37
N ALA A 23 -7.54 2.66 -11.06
CA ALA A 23 -7.32 3.93 -10.39
C ALA A 23 -6.71 3.72 -8.99
N LEU A 24 -7.23 2.77 -8.23
CA LEU A 24 -6.73 2.44 -6.89
C LEU A 24 -5.31 1.87 -6.96
N LEU A 25 -5.00 0.97 -7.90
CA LEU A 25 -3.65 0.43 -8.06
C LEU A 25 -2.62 1.51 -8.41
N GLY A 26 -2.96 2.42 -9.32
CA GLY A 26 -2.12 3.57 -9.64
C GLY A 26 -1.88 4.46 -8.43
N TYR A 27 -2.94 4.80 -7.71
CA TYR A 27 -2.85 5.57 -6.47
C TYR A 27 -1.96 4.89 -5.43
N MET A 28 -2.14 3.59 -5.18
CA MET A 28 -1.35 2.83 -4.20
C MET A 28 0.14 2.77 -4.58
N ALA A 29 0.45 2.57 -5.86
CA ALA A 29 1.84 2.53 -6.32
C ALA A 29 2.55 3.87 -6.10
N ASP A 30 1.90 4.98 -6.45
CA ASP A 30 2.48 6.31 -6.26
C ASP A 30 2.54 6.71 -4.79
N HIS A 31 1.50 6.39 -4.02
CA HIS A 31 1.46 6.66 -2.57
C HIS A 31 2.57 5.93 -1.81
N ASN A 32 2.84 4.66 -2.15
CA ASN A 32 3.92 3.90 -1.53
C ASN A 32 5.31 4.47 -1.88
N ARG A 33 5.50 5.01 -3.09
CA ARG A 33 6.74 5.71 -3.46
C ARG A 33 6.96 6.98 -2.64
N GLN A 34 5.89 7.74 -2.38
CA GLN A 34 5.96 8.92 -1.51
C GLN A 34 6.32 8.52 -0.08
N HIS A 35 5.69 7.48 0.48
CA HIS A 35 6.06 6.96 1.78
C HIS A 35 7.50 6.45 1.85
N ALA A 36 7.99 5.76 0.82
CA ALA A 36 9.37 5.32 0.76
C ALA A 36 10.34 6.51 0.84
N GLN A 37 10.02 7.63 0.17
CA GLN A 37 10.84 8.84 0.24
C GLN A 37 10.79 9.47 1.65
N GLU A 38 9.60 9.66 2.22
CA GLU A 38 9.44 10.23 3.57
C GLU A 38 10.15 9.38 4.64
N LEU A 39 10.04 8.05 4.56
CA LEU A 39 10.70 7.14 5.49
C LEU A 39 12.23 7.13 5.30
N HIS A 40 12.71 7.30 4.06
CA HIS A 40 14.14 7.44 3.80
C HIS A 40 14.70 8.72 4.46
N GLU A 41 13.99 9.83 4.35
CA GLU A 41 14.35 11.09 5.03
C GLU A 41 14.29 10.93 6.56
N LEU A 42 13.25 10.27 7.08
CA LEU A 42 13.09 10.00 8.51
C LEU A 42 14.21 9.11 9.07
N ALA A 43 14.68 8.13 8.30
CA ALA A 43 15.75 7.22 8.71
C ALA A 43 17.05 7.96 9.05
N HIS A 44 17.29 9.14 8.45
CA HIS A 44 18.45 9.98 8.77
C HIS A 44 18.30 10.79 10.07
N SER A 45 17.10 10.83 10.66
CA SER A 45 16.82 11.55 11.91
C SER A 45 16.90 10.66 13.16
N VAL A 46 17.10 9.36 12.98
CA VAL A 46 17.18 8.36 14.05
C VAL A 46 18.45 7.53 13.92
N ASP A 47 18.86 6.87 15.01
CA ASP A 47 20.10 6.11 15.07
C ASP A 47 19.87 4.61 15.31
N GLY A 48 20.91 3.82 15.02
CA GLY A 48 20.98 2.40 15.38
C GLY A 48 19.96 1.52 14.66
N GLU A 49 19.43 0.54 15.38
CA GLU A 49 18.52 -0.47 14.82
C GLU A 49 17.23 0.14 14.23
N ALA A 50 16.73 1.25 14.78
CA ALA A 50 15.56 1.93 14.25
C ALA A 50 15.80 2.50 12.84
N ALA A 51 16.97 3.09 12.59
CA ALA A 51 17.34 3.59 11.27
C ALA A 51 17.44 2.45 10.25
N GLN A 52 17.99 1.31 10.67
CA GLN A 52 18.11 0.13 9.82
C GLN A 52 16.72 -0.42 9.44
N LEU A 53 15.80 -0.57 10.39
CA LEU A 53 14.43 -1.03 10.13
C LEU A 53 13.67 -0.08 9.20
N LEU A 54 13.88 1.24 9.33
CA LEU A 54 13.30 2.21 8.39
C LEU A 54 13.86 2.04 6.98
N HIS A 55 15.16 1.82 6.82
CA HIS A 55 15.75 1.53 5.51
C HIS A 55 15.22 0.22 4.91
N GLU A 56 15.03 -0.82 5.72
CA GLU A 56 14.40 -2.07 5.28
C GLU A 56 12.95 -1.84 4.79
N ALA A 57 12.16 -1.05 5.54
CA ALA A 57 10.81 -0.68 5.12
C ALA A 57 10.78 0.12 3.80
N VAL A 58 11.76 1.00 3.57
CA VAL A 58 11.91 1.74 2.29
C VAL A 58 12.15 0.77 1.13
N VAL A 59 13.00 -0.25 1.32
CA VAL A 59 13.27 -1.28 0.30
C VAL A 59 11.99 -2.07 0.01
N ASP A 60 11.27 -2.51 1.03
CA ASP A 60 10.02 -3.26 0.87
C ASP A 60 8.93 -2.45 0.17
N LEU A 61 8.79 -1.16 0.50
CA LEU A 61 7.88 -0.25 -0.19
C LEU A 61 8.28 -0.04 -1.64
N THR A 62 9.58 0.06 -1.94
CA THR A 62 10.07 0.20 -3.32
C THR A 62 9.72 -1.04 -4.14
N VAL A 63 10.07 -2.23 -3.65
CA VAL A 63 9.78 -3.50 -4.33
C VAL A 63 8.28 -3.73 -4.50
N SER A 64 7.48 -3.43 -3.47
CA SER A 64 6.02 -3.57 -3.58
C SER A 64 5.43 -2.55 -4.57
N SER A 65 5.91 -1.32 -4.62
CA SER A 65 5.48 -0.30 -5.59
C SER A 65 5.78 -0.71 -7.03
N GLU A 66 6.94 -1.31 -7.29
CA GLU A 66 7.29 -1.86 -8.61
C GLU A 66 6.32 -2.98 -9.02
N LYS A 67 6.00 -3.90 -8.09
CA LYS A 67 5.01 -4.96 -8.34
C LYS A 67 3.61 -4.43 -8.60
N LEU A 68 3.19 -3.38 -7.90
CA LEU A 68 1.90 -2.72 -8.14
C LEU A 68 1.87 -2.04 -9.50
N ALA A 69 2.95 -1.35 -9.87
CA ALA A 69 3.09 -0.74 -11.19
C ALA A 69 3.05 -1.81 -12.30
N GLU A 70 3.69 -2.97 -12.08
CA GLU A 70 3.65 -4.09 -13.02
C GLU A 70 2.24 -4.65 -13.19
N ALA A 71 1.54 -4.90 -12.08
CA ALA A 71 0.16 -5.35 -12.11
C ALA A 71 -0.73 -4.36 -12.87
N LEU A 72 -0.51 -3.05 -12.68
CA LEU A 72 -1.23 -2.01 -13.41
C LEU A 72 -0.98 -2.07 -14.92
N ARG A 73 0.28 -2.27 -15.37
CA ARG A 73 0.60 -2.40 -16.80
C ARG A 73 -0.09 -3.60 -17.43
N ILE A 74 -0.03 -4.76 -16.78
CA ILE A 74 -0.70 -5.99 -17.23
C ILE A 74 -2.21 -5.76 -17.36
N LEU A 75 -2.85 -5.15 -16.35
CA LEU A 75 -4.29 -4.91 -16.37
C LEU A 75 -4.74 -3.87 -17.42
N LYS A 76 -3.84 -2.97 -17.84
CA LYS A 76 -4.08 -2.05 -18.97
C LYS A 76 -3.83 -2.67 -20.34
N GLY A 77 -3.21 -3.86 -20.41
CA GLY A 77 -2.77 -4.49 -21.65
C GLY A 77 -1.54 -3.81 -22.29
N GLU A 78 -0.69 -3.18 -21.47
CA GLU A 78 0.56 -2.53 -21.88
C GLU A 78 1.74 -3.52 -21.72
N GLU A 79 2.00 -4.35 -22.73
CA GLU A 79 3.20 -5.23 -22.81
C GLU A 79 4.39 -4.56 -23.51
#